data_AF-A0A383DYN2-F1
#
_entry.id   AF-A0A383DYN2-F1
#
_cell.length_a   1.000
_cell.length_b   1.000
_cell.length_c   1.000
_cell.angle_alpha   90.00
_cell.angle_beta   90.00
_cell.angle_gamma   90.00
#
_symmetry.space_group_name_H-M   'P 1'
#
loop_
_entity.id
_entity.type
_entity.pdbx_description
1 polymer ?
#
loop_
_entity_poly.entity_id
_entity_poly.type
_entity_poly.pdbx_seq_one_letter_code
_entity_poly.pdbx_strand_id
1 'polypeptide(L)'
;MNNIDYIVDYKKHPINDIDYIHKCNSLIKKNSLLVLENFLSDESLINILYEAKSLEEKAFYCEQQHTILLSKQSDGIDTNDPLNRLMISDKGCIPHDLIDKNSDLNTLYNSEIFKSFIKNVLNLDNIFPYIDNLSSINLNYYQKGQQLGWHFDNASFAITLMVQASTLGGEFEYVTEGRDSNNNYINKKLISNIIDGNNKPKKLDVNDGT
;
A
#
# COMPACT_ATOMS: atom_id res chain seq x y z
N MET A 1 -17.64 -14.08 16.46
CA MET A 1 -17.39 -12.63 16.62
C MET A 1 -15.88 -12.47 16.61
N ASN A 2 -15.29 -12.12 15.47
CA ASN A 2 -13.86 -11.83 15.42
C ASN A 2 -13.68 -10.43 15.96
N ASN A 3 -13.47 -10.34 17.27
CA ASN A 3 -13.31 -9.07 17.94
C ASN A 3 -11.90 -8.52 17.62
N ILE A 4 -11.83 -7.50 16.76
CA ILE A 4 -10.61 -6.77 16.42
C ILE A 4 -10.36 -5.56 17.33
N ASP A 5 -11.09 -5.41 18.43
CA ASP A 5 -10.97 -4.29 19.38
C ASP A 5 -9.58 -4.22 20.02
N TYR A 6 -8.86 -5.35 20.10
CA TYR A 6 -7.47 -5.37 20.58
C TYR A 6 -6.47 -5.06 19.47
N ILE A 7 -6.87 -5.11 18.20
CA ILE A 7 -6.01 -4.85 17.03
C ILE A 7 -6.07 -3.39 16.62
N VAL A 8 -7.28 -2.82 16.56
CA VAL A 8 -7.52 -1.46 16.07
C VAL A 8 -7.68 -0.48 17.23
N ASP A 9 -7.06 0.70 17.14
CA ASP A 9 -7.32 1.79 18.08
C ASP A 9 -8.70 2.42 17.80
N TYR A 10 -9.75 1.84 18.36
CA TYR A 10 -11.12 2.34 18.23
C TYR A 10 -11.35 3.72 18.84
N LYS A 11 -10.48 4.20 19.73
CA LYS A 11 -10.61 5.56 20.27
C LYS A 11 -10.26 6.60 19.21
N LYS A 12 -9.25 6.32 18.37
CA LYS A 12 -8.87 7.16 17.23
C LYS A 12 -9.69 6.85 15.98
N HIS A 13 -10.01 5.57 15.76
CA HIS A 13 -10.60 5.07 14.54
C HIS A 13 -11.83 4.20 14.85
N PRO A 14 -12.98 4.79 15.17
CA PRO A 14 -14.23 4.05 15.38
C PRO A 14 -14.78 3.56 14.03
N ILE A 15 -14.17 2.50 13.48
CA ILE A 15 -14.43 2.01 12.11
C ILE A 15 -15.83 1.42 11.89
N ASN A 16 -16.62 1.28 12.95
CA ASN A 16 -18.03 0.90 12.92
C ASN A 16 -18.99 2.10 13.05
N ASP A 17 -18.47 3.31 13.25
CA ASP A 17 -19.26 4.53 13.36
C ASP A 17 -19.53 5.15 11.97
N ILE A 18 -20.79 5.49 11.72
CA ILE A 18 -21.26 5.98 10.42
C ILE A 18 -20.67 7.36 10.06
N ASP A 19 -20.54 8.25 11.03
CA ASP A 19 -20.03 9.61 10.81
C ASP A 19 -18.53 9.58 10.53
N TYR A 20 -17.81 8.70 11.24
CA TYR A 20 -16.40 8.43 10.99
C TYR A 20 -16.17 7.85 9.58
N ILE A 21 -16.98 6.88 9.17
CA ILE A 21 -16.93 6.33 7.80
C ILE A 21 -17.17 7.42 6.75
N HIS A 22 -18.18 8.28 6.93
CA HIS A 22 -18.46 9.38 6.00
C HIS A 22 -17.32 10.41 5.95
N LYS A 23 -16.70 10.69 7.09
CA LYS A 23 -15.50 11.53 7.16
C LYS A 23 -14.35 10.91 6.36
N CYS A 24 -14.05 9.64 6.56
CA CYS A 24 -13.03 8.91 5.82
C CYS A 24 -13.31 8.86 4.31
N ASN A 25 -14.55 8.61 3.90
CA ASN A 25 -14.98 8.67 2.50
C ASN A 25 -14.73 10.05 1.88
N SER A 26 -15.06 11.12 2.61
CA SER A 26 -14.86 12.48 2.14
C SER A 26 -13.36 12.82 1.99
N LEU A 27 -12.53 12.35 2.92
CA LEU A 27 -11.07 12.54 2.87
C LEU A 27 -10.44 11.83 1.69
N ILE A 28 -10.75 10.53 1.47
CA ILE A 28 -10.15 9.77 0.37
C ILE A 28 -10.58 10.31 -1.00
N LYS A 29 -11.85 10.72 -1.15
CA LYS A 29 -12.33 11.35 -2.39
C LYS A 29 -11.64 12.68 -2.70
N LYS A 30 -11.33 13.47 -1.67
CA LYS A 30 -10.68 14.76 -1.83
C LYS A 30 -9.18 14.63 -2.12
N ASN A 31 -8.51 13.68 -1.47
CA ASN A 31 -7.06 13.61 -1.44
C ASN A 31 -6.48 12.47 -2.30
N SER A 32 -7.33 11.60 -2.86
CA SER A 32 -6.96 10.32 -3.50
C SER A 32 -6.24 9.33 -2.58
N LEU A 33 -6.19 9.62 -1.27
CA LEU A 33 -5.52 8.83 -0.24
C LEU A 33 -6.18 9.09 1.11
N LEU A 34 -6.19 8.08 1.97
CA LEU A 34 -6.59 8.18 3.38
C LEU A 34 -5.45 7.66 4.26
N VAL A 35 -5.04 8.47 5.23
CA VAL A 35 -4.05 8.08 6.26
C VAL A 35 -4.78 7.88 7.57
N LEU A 36 -4.55 6.74 8.22
CA LEU A 36 -5.12 6.39 9.51
C LEU A 36 -3.99 6.27 10.53
N GLU A 37 -3.51 7.41 11.03
CA GLU A 37 -2.33 7.45 11.91
C GLU A 37 -2.55 6.69 13.22
N ASN A 38 -1.65 5.73 13.52
CA ASN A 38 -1.77 4.82 14.67
C ASN A 38 -3.10 4.04 14.61
N PHE A 39 -3.38 3.46 13.45
CA PHE A 39 -4.53 2.59 13.25
C PHE A 39 -4.50 1.37 14.16
N LEU A 40 -3.32 0.76 14.29
CA LEU A 40 -3.12 -0.37 15.21
C LEU A 40 -3.04 0.09 16.66
N SER A 41 -3.48 -0.78 17.57
CA SER A 41 -3.09 -0.71 18.96
C SER A 41 -1.59 -0.98 19.13
N ASP A 42 -0.99 -0.44 20.19
CA ASP A 42 0.42 -0.69 20.52
C ASP A 42 0.70 -2.19 20.69
N GLU A 43 -0.22 -2.93 21.32
CA GLU A 43 -0.07 -4.37 21.56
C GLU A 43 -0.03 -5.15 20.23
N SER A 44 -0.95 -4.84 19.31
CA SER A 44 -0.99 -5.54 18.02
C SER A 44 0.18 -5.17 17.12
N LEU A 45 0.61 -3.90 17.14
CA LEU A 45 1.83 -3.47 16.44
C LEU A 45 3.06 -4.24 16.93
N ILE A 46 3.21 -4.42 18.25
CA ILE A 46 4.30 -5.22 18.83
C ILE A 46 4.24 -6.68 18.34
N ASN A 47 3.05 -7.29 18.33
CA ASN A 47 2.86 -8.66 17.87
C ASN A 47 3.22 -8.82 16.39
N ILE A 48 2.73 -7.92 15.54
CA ILE A 48 3.00 -7.95 14.10
C ILE A 48 4.48 -7.72 13.82
N LEU A 49 5.13 -6.78 14.54
CA LEU A 49 6.57 -6.55 14.39
C LEU A 49 7.40 -7.77 14.83
N TYR A 50 7.00 -8.46 15.90
CA TYR A 50 7.67 -9.69 16.32
C TYR A 50 7.52 -10.79 15.27
N GLU A 51 6.31 -11.01 14.74
CA GLU A 51 6.05 -11.96 13.66
C GLU A 51 6.90 -11.63 12.43
N ALA A 52 6.92 -10.37 12.00
CA ALA A 52 7.72 -9.91 10.87
C ALA A 52 9.20 -10.24 11.05
N LYS A 53 9.80 -9.87 12.19
CA LYS A 53 11.21 -10.20 12.47
C LYS A 53 11.48 -11.69 12.47
N SER A 54 10.54 -12.51 12.94
CA SER A 54 10.69 -13.97 12.93
C SER A 54 10.63 -14.60 11.54
N LEU A 55 10.01 -13.90 10.57
CA LEU A 55 9.86 -14.34 9.19
C LEU A 55 10.92 -13.75 8.26
N GLU A 56 11.66 -12.73 8.68
CA GLU A 56 12.62 -12.00 7.83
C GLU A 56 13.65 -12.91 7.16
N GLU A 57 14.18 -13.92 7.86
CA GLU A 57 15.15 -14.88 7.30
C GLU A 57 14.59 -15.72 6.14
N LYS A 58 13.25 -15.81 6.04
CA LYS A 58 12.55 -16.51 4.96
C LYS A 58 12.18 -15.59 3.80
N ALA A 59 12.45 -14.28 3.91
CA ALA A 59 12.03 -13.31 2.91
C ALA A 59 12.76 -13.57 1.59
N PHE A 60 11.99 -13.61 0.50
CA PHE A 60 12.57 -13.70 -0.83
C PHE A 60 12.90 -12.30 -1.33
N TYR A 61 14.18 -12.01 -1.51
CA TYR A 61 14.67 -10.74 -2.02
C TYR A 61 14.80 -10.80 -3.54
N CYS A 62 14.19 -9.84 -4.22
CA CYS A 62 14.27 -9.73 -5.67
C CYS A 62 14.41 -8.28 -6.12
N GLU A 63 15.04 -8.11 -7.27
CA GLU A 63 15.10 -6.86 -8.03
C GLU A 63 14.33 -7.06 -9.33
N GLN A 64 13.49 -6.09 -9.68
CA GLN A 64 12.73 -6.08 -10.92
C GLN A 64 12.84 -4.72 -11.61
N GLN A 65 12.91 -4.76 -12.93
CA GLN A 65 12.81 -3.58 -13.79
C GLN A 65 11.45 -3.59 -14.48
N HIS A 66 10.76 -2.45 -14.41
CA HIS A 66 9.42 -2.30 -14.98
C HIS A 66 9.21 -0.86 -15.47
N THR A 67 8.26 -0.65 -16.38
CA THR A 67 7.81 0.69 -16.72
C THR A 67 6.93 1.28 -15.61
N ILE A 68 6.58 2.58 -15.71
CA ILE A 68 5.61 3.22 -14.80
C ILE A 68 4.23 2.52 -14.79
N LEU A 69 3.92 1.70 -15.80
CA LEU A 69 2.67 0.94 -15.91
C LEU A 69 2.86 -0.54 -15.51
N LEU A 70 3.93 -0.89 -14.80
CA LEU A 70 4.25 -2.25 -14.38
C LEU A 70 4.36 -3.25 -15.54
N SER A 71 4.78 -2.78 -16.72
CA SER A 71 5.01 -3.61 -17.90
C SER A 71 6.50 -3.80 -18.17
N LYS A 72 6.83 -4.72 -19.09
CA LYS A 72 8.15 -4.75 -19.72
C LYS A 72 8.32 -3.52 -20.62
N GLN A 73 9.57 -3.11 -20.84
CA GLN A 73 9.92 -2.14 -21.87
C GLN A 73 9.56 -2.69 -23.25
N SER A 74 9.14 -1.82 -24.15
CA SER A 74 8.79 -2.12 -25.53
C SER A 74 9.87 -1.62 -26.49
N ASP A 75 10.31 -2.48 -27.42
CA ASP A 75 11.26 -2.12 -28.48
C ASP A 75 10.65 -1.15 -29.53
N GLY A 76 9.32 -1.04 -29.57
CA GLY A 76 8.60 -0.18 -30.52
C GLY A 76 8.38 1.26 -30.04
N ILE A 77 8.83 1.59 -28.82
CA ILE A 77 8.67 2.92 -28.22
C ILE A 77 10.06 3.45 -27.86
N ASP A 78 10.27 4.76 -28.01
CA ASP A 78 11.51 5.41 -27.58
C ASP A 78 11.80 5.08 -26.11
N THR A 79 13.05 4.74 -25.77
CA THR A 79 13.47 4.42 -24.40
C THR A 79 13.39 5.63 -23.47
N ASN A 80 13.34 6.85 -24.01
CA ASN A 80 13.12 8.09 -23.28
C ASN A 80 11.64 8.45 -23.13
N ASP A 81 10.71 7.74 -23.77
CA ASP A 81 9.28 7.94 -23.53
C ASP A 81 8.98 7.66 -22.04
N PRO A 82 8.31 8.56 -21.31
CA PRO A 82 8.04 8.39 -19.89
C PRO A 82 7.25 7.11 -19.55
N LEU A 83 6.54 6.52 -20.51
CA LEU A 83 5.83 5.25 -20.32
C LEU A 83 6.67 4.01 -20.63
N ASN A 84 7.87 4.19 -21.20
CA ASN A 84 8.76 3.12 -21.62
C ASN A 84 10.12 3.13 -20.89
N ARG A 85 10.39 4.17 -20.09
CA ARG A 85 11.53 4.22 -19.17
C ARG A 85 11.40 3.17 -18.08
N LEU A 86 12.52 2.52 -17.77
CA LEU A 86 12.60 1.50 -16.72
C LEU A 86 12.81 2.14 -15.35
N MET A 87 12.00 1.73 -14.40
CA MET A 87 12.12 1.95 -12.97
C MET A 87 12.64 0.68 -12.31
N ILE A 88 13.36 0.84 -11.21
CA ILE A 88 13.87 -0.27 -10.40
C ILE A 88 13.02 -0.38 -9.15
N SER A 89 12.56 -1.60 -8.87
CA SER A 89 11.96 -1.98 -7.60
C SER A 89 12.68 -3.20 -7.05
N ASP A 90 13.22 -3.09 -5.85
CA ASP A 90 13.91 -4.15 -5.14
C ASP A 90 13.44 -4.18 -3.69
N LYS A 91 13.11 -5.39 -3.22
CA LYS A 91 12.59 -5.62 -1.87
C LYS A 91 12.61 -7.10 -1.50
N GLY A 92 12.59 -7.37 -0.21
CA GLY A 92 12.19 -8.65 0.35
C GLY A 92 10.68 -8.75 0.43
N CYS A 93 10.14 -9.94 0.19
CA CYS A 93 8.71 -10.21 0.41
C CYS A 93 8.53 -11.56 1.09
N ILE A 94 7.60 -11.59 2.04
CA ILE A 94 7.02 -12.82 2.58
C ILE A 94 5.59 -12.95 2.03
N PRO A 95 5.28 -14.07 1.34
CA PRO A 95 3.92 -14.37 0.88
C PRO A 95 3.00 -14.71 2.05
N HIS A 96 1.70 -14.59 1.80
CA HIS A 96 0.65 -14.70 2.81
C HIS A 96 0.63 -16.07 3.52
N ASP A 97 0.96 -17.16 2.82
CA ASP A 97 0.92 -18.53 3.38
C ASP A 97 1.94 -18.79 4.50
N LEU A 98 2.97 -17.94 4.62
CA LEU A 98 3.95 -18.00 5.71
C LEU A 98 3.54 -17.20 6.95
N ILE A 99 2.50 -16.36 6.87
CA ILE A 99 1.97 -15.61 8.00
C ILE A 99 1.15 -16.55 8.88
N ASP A 100 1.33 -16.50 10.21
CA ASP A 100 0.65 -17.42 11.12
C ASP A 100 -0.86 -17.26 11.00
N LYS A 101 -1.60 -18.37 11.00
CA LYS A 101 -3.06 -18.35 10.90
C LYS A 101 -3.73 -17.56 12.04
N ASN A 102 -3.07 -17.44 13.19
CA ASN A 102 -3.51 -16.69 14.35
C ASN A 102 -2.86 -15.29 14.42
N SER A 103 -2.15 -14.88 13.37
CA SER A 103 -1.59 -13.53 13.25
C SER A 103 -2.69 -12.47 13.36
N ASP A 104 -2.35 -11.34 13.96
CA ASP A 104 -3.21 -10.16 13.97
C ASP A 104 -3.45 -9.64 12.54
N LEU A 105 -2.49 -9.79 11.62
CA LEU A 105 -2.68 -9.47 10.20
C LEU A 105 -3.79 -10.33 9.58
N ASN A 106 -3.76 -11.64 9.82
CA ASN A 106 -4.78 -12.57 9.35
C ASN A 106 -6.15 -12.28 9.99
N THR A 107 -6.16 -11.94 11.28
CA THR A 107 -7.39 -11.62 12.02
C THR A 107 -8.02 -10.33 11.49
N LEU A 108 -7.22 -9.29 11.23
CA LEU A 108 -7.66 -8.02 10.65
C LEU A 108 -8.16 -8.20 9.20
N TYR A 109 -7.37 -8.87 8.35
CA TYR A 109 -7.71 -9.11 6.94
C TYR A 109 -9.05 -9.86 6.78
N ASN A 110 -9.31 -10.82 7.67
CA ASN A 110 -10.55 -11.61 7.65
C ASN A 110 -11.71 -10.97 8.42
N SER A 111 -11.52 -9.82 9.05
CA SER A 111 -12.57 -9.15 9.84
C SER A 111 -13.66 -8.55 8.95
N GLU A 112 -14.90 -8.99 9.16
CA GLU A 112 -16.07 -8.44 8.47
C GLU A 112 -16.32 -6.97 8.83
N ILE A 113 -15.97 -6.55 10.05
CA ILE A 113 -16.08 -5.14 10.46
C ILE A 113 -15.09 -4.29 9.65
N PHE A 114 -13.85 -4.75 9.51
CA PHE A 114 -12.83 -4.04 8.74
C PHE A 114 -13.17 -4.02 7.25
N LYS A 115 -13.58 -5.15 6.67
CA LYS A 115 -14.03 -5.20 5.26
C LYS A 115 -15.23 -4.28 5.02
N SER A 116 -16.20 -4.24 5.94
CA SER A 116 -17.34 -3.33 5.87
C SER A 116 -16.89 -1.87 5.93
N PHE A 117 -15.96 -1.53 6.82
CA PHE A 117 -15.35 -0.19 6.87
C PHE A 117 -14.74 0.21 5.53
N ILE A 118 -13.85 -0.61 4.96
CA ILE A 118 -13.21 -0.32 3.66
C ILE A 118 -14.25 -0.20 2.54
N LYS A 119 -15.23 -1.11 2.51
CA LYS A 119 -16.31 -1.10 1.51
C LYS A 119 -17.08 0.22 1.53
N ASN A 120 -17.47 0.69 2.72
CA ASN A 120 -18.21 1.94 2.85
C ASN A 120 -17.33 3.18 2.62
N VAL A 121 -16.08 3.18 3.09
CA VAL A 121 -15.13 4.28 2.84
C VAL A 121 -14.82 4.45 1.36
N LEU A 122 -14.69 3.36 0.60
CA LEU A 122 -14.44 3.40 -0.83
C LEU A 122 -15.71 3.45 -1.68
N ASN A 123 -16.89 3.36 -1.07
CA ASN A 123 -18.19 3.29 -1.75
C ASN A 123 -18.23 2.16 -2.80
N LEU A 124 -17.83 0.97 -2.38
CA LEU A 124 -17.82 -0.24 -3.21
C LEU A 124 -19.06 -1.09 -2.97
N ASP A 125 -19.57 -1.75 -4.00
CA ASP A 125 -20.66 -2.71 -3.86
C ASP A 125 -20.21 -3.96 -3.10
N ASN A 126 -18.99 -4.44 -3.34
CA ASN A 126 -18.39 -5.61 -2.71
C ASN A 126 -16.86 -5.49 -2.67
N ILE A 127 -16.23 -6.22 -1.76
CA ILE A 127 -14.78 -6.44 -1.70
C ILE A 127 -14.55 -7.94 -1.74
N PHE A 128 -13.62 -8.38 -2.58
CA PHE A 128 -13.28 -9.78 -2.77
C PHE A 128 -11.80 -10.01 -2.41
N PRO A 129 -11.46 -11.19 -1.86
CA PRO A 129 -10.06 -11.57 -1.70
C PRO A 129 -9.38 -11.69 -3.08
N TYR A 130 -8.05 -11.54 -3.09
CA TYR A 130 -7.25 -11.85 -4.27
C TYR A 130 -7.45 -13.31 -4.68
N ILE A 131 -7.44 -13.57 -5.99
CA ILE A 131 -7.53 -14.94 -6.53
C ILE A 131 -6.25 -15.74 -6.25
N ASP A 132 -5.11 -15.06 -6.22
CA ASP A 132 -3.85 -15.61 -5.76
C ASP A 132 -3.78 -15.48 -4.24
N ASN A 133 -3.98 -16.60 -3.55
CA ASN A 133 -3.99 -16.65 -2.10
C ASN A 133 -2.63 -16.28 -1.49
N LEU A 134 -1.52 -16.37 -2.24
CA LEU A 134 -0.19 -15.97 -1.75
C LEU A 134 -0.05 -14.44 -1.66
N SER A 135 -0.86 -13.71 -2.44
CA SER A 135 -0.73 -12.26 -2.62
C SER A 135 -1.68 -11.45 -1.75
N SER A 136 -2.52 -12.06 -0.91
CA SER A 136 -3.55 -11.32 -0.16
C SER A 136 -2.94 -10.40 0.90
N ILE A 137 -1.91 -10.86 1.61
CA ILE A 137 -1.08 -10.06 2.52
C ILE A 137 0.37 -10.25 2.10
N ASN A 138 1.02 -9.15 1.71
CA ASN A 138 2.43 -9.14 1.34
C ASN A 138 3.22 -8.36 2.40
N LEU A 139 4.05 -9.06 3.18
CA LEU A 139 4.91 -8.42 4.15
C LEU A 139 6.25 -8.08 3.50
N ASN A 140 6.48 -6.79 3.25
CA ASN A 140 7.62 -6.30 2.49
C ASN A 140 8.75 -5.84 3.43
N TYR A 141 9.99 -6.14 3.06
CA TYR A 141 11.22 -5.73 3.74
C TYR A 141 12.06 -4.89 2.79
N TYR A 142 12.59 -3.78 3.30
CA TYR A 142 13.45 -2.89 2.54
C TYR A 142 14.77 -2.71 3.28
N GLN A 143 15.85 -3.19 2.67
CA GLN A 143 17.21 -3.01 3.16
C GLN A 143 17.79 -1.67 2.66
N LYS A 144 18.97 -1.31 3.16
CA LYS A 144 19.66 -0.10 2.74
C LYS A 144 19.88 -0.08 1.22
N GLY A 145 19.35 0.96 0.57
CA GLY A 145 19.48 1.17 -0.86
C GLY A 145 18.36 0.53 -1.70
N GLN A 146 17.48 -0.25 -1.06
CA GLN A 146 16.31 -0.82 -1.72
C GLN A 146 15.18 0.21 -1.81
N GLN A 147 14.34 0.06 -2.84
CA GLN A 147 13.34 1.03 -3.24
C GLN A 147 12.14 0.36 -3.92
N LEU A 148 11.01 1.05 -3.88
CA LEU A 148 9.87 0.76 -4.74
C LEU A 148 9.79 1.88 -5.79
N GLY A 149 10.20 1.58 -7.01
CA GLY A 149 10.24 2.56 -8.10
C GLY A 149 8.85 3.10 -8.46
N TRP A 150 8.81 4.29 -9.06
CA TRP A 150 7.57 4.93 -9.48
C TRP A 150 6.72 4.02 -10.36
N HIS A 151 5.45 3.85 -9.99
CA HIS A 151 4.49 3.07 -10.76
C HIS A 151 3.05 3.51 -10.50
N PHE A 152 2.16 3.10 -11.40
CA PHE A 152 0.73 2.99 -11.13
C PHE A 152 0.40 1.54 -10.83
N ASP A 153 -0.35 1.30 -9.75
CA ASP A 153 -0.83 -0.03 -9.43
C ASP A 153 -1.80 -0.59 -10.48
N ASN A 154 -1.85 -1.92 -10.54
CA ASN A 154 -2.84 -2.65 -11.32
C ASN A 154 -4.17 -2.83 -10.57
N ALA A 155 -4.15 -2.66 -9.25
CA ALA A 155 -5.33 -2.77 -8.39
C ALA A 155 -6.15 -1.48 -8.37
N SER A 156 -7.47 -1.60 -8.18
CA SER A 156 -8.37 -0.44 -8.06
C SER A 156 -8.12 0.39 -6.79
N PHE A 157 -7.52 -0.22 -5.76
CA PHE A 157 -7.02 0.43 -4.55
C PHE A 157 -5.99 -0.48 -3.88
N ALA A 158 -5.19 0.09 -2.99
CA ALA A 158 -4.26 -0.63 -2.14
C ALA A 158 -4.46 -0.19 -0.68
N ILE A 159 -4.16 -1.10 0.24
CA ILE A 159 -4.03 -0.80 1.67
C ILE A 159 -2.60 -1.16 2.05
N THR A 160 -1.91 -0.23 2.70
CA THR A 160 -0.56 -0.42 3.22
C THR A 160 -0.59 -0.14 4.70
N LEU A 161 0.05 -1.01 5.47
CA LEU A 161 0.21 -0.89 6.91
C LEU A 161 1.70 -0.77 7.20
N MET A 162 2.11 0.35 7.79
CA MET A 162 3.52 0.57 8.15
C MET A 162 3.83 -0.17 9.44
N VAL A 163 4.46 -1.35 9.35
CA VAL A 163 4.86 -2.12 10.54
C VAL A 163 6.07 -1.51 11.24
N GLN A 164 7.02 -0.98 10.46
CA GLN A 164 8.20 -0.28 10.96
C GLN A 164 8.65 0.74 9.92
N ALA A 165 8.58 2.01 10.27
CA ALA A 165 9.07 3.12 9.48
C ALA A 165 10.61 3.12 9.45
N SER A 166 11.16 3.58 8.32
CA SER A 166 12.60 3.77 8.19
C SER A 166 13.07 4.92 9.07
N THR A 167 14.28 4.77 9.64
CA THR A 167 14.92 5.86 10.40
C THR A 167 15.53 6.94 9.51
N LEU A 168 15.82 6.62 8.24
CA LEU A 168 16.36 7.55 7.25
C LEU A 168 16.05 7.07 5.84
N GLY A 169 15.52 7.96 4.99
CA GLY A 169 15.07 7.60 3.65
C GLY A 169 13.81 6.71 3.68
N GLY A 170 13.41 6.18 2.53
CA GLY A 170 12.23 5.32 2.42
C GLY A 170 10.91 6.07 2.59
N GLU A 171 10.91 7.39 2.35
CA GLU A 171 9.68 8.18 2.41
C GLU A 171 8.68 7.71 1.35
N PHE A 172 7.42 7.64 1.75
CA PHE A 172 6.35 7.34 0.81
C PHE A 172 6.05 8.59 -0.03
N GLU A 173 6.37 8.52 -1.32
CA GLU A 173 6.15 9.61 -2.27
C GLU A 173 4.96 9.31 -3.18
N TYR A 174 4.13 10.31 -3.45
CA TYR A 174 2.94 10.12 -4.30
C TYR A 174 2.57 11.37 -5.10
N VAL A 175 1.80 11.13 -6.15
CA VAL A 175 1.16 12.14 -7.00
C VAL A 175 -0.29 11.70 -7.24
N THR A 176 -1.24 12.60 -7.02
CA THR A 176 -2.68 12.29 -7.07
C THR A 176 -3.28 12.37 -8.47
N GLU A 177 -2.46 12.65 -9.48
CA GLU A 177 -2.83 12.86 -10.88
C GLU A 177 -1.87 12.08 -11.80
N GLY A 178 -2.17 12.07 -13.10
CA GLY A 178 -1.25 11.55 -14.12
C GLY A 178 -1.83 10.42 -14.95
N ARG A 179 -2.87 9.74 -14.45
CA ARG A 179 -3.61 8.72 -15.17
C ARG A 179 -5.08 8.75 -14.79
N ASP A 180 -5.94 8.59 -15.79
CA ASP A 180 -7.37 8.33 -15.63
C ASP A 180 -7.75 7.19 -16.58
N SER A 181 -7.96 6.00 -16.01
CA SER A 181 -8.31 4.79 -16.77
C SER A 181 -9.70 4.87 -17.38
N ASN A 182 -10.65 5.56 -16.75
CA ASN A 182 -12.03 5.67 -17.23
C ASN A 182 -12.10 6.53 -18.50
N ASN A 183 -11.25 7.56 -18.59
CA ASN A 183 -11.16 8.45 -19.74
C ASN A 183 -10.01 8.09 -20.71
N ASN A 184 -9.33 6.95 -20.50
CA ASN A 184 -8.16 6.51 -21.26
C ASN A 184 -7.09 7.62 -21.41
N TYR A 185 -6.83 8.35 -20.32
CA TYR A 185 -5.97 9.52 -20.30
C TYR A 185 -4.70 9.23 -19.49
N ILE A 186 -3.55 9.65 -20.03
CA ILE A 186 -2.24 9.58 -19.39
C ILE A 186 -1.47 10.87 -19.65
N ASN A 187 -1.02 11.54 -18.58
CA ASN A 187 -0.25 12.78 -18.66
C ASN A 187 1.25 12.49 -18.74
N LYS A 188 1.74 12.16 -19.95
CA LYS A 188 3.16 11.89 -20.20
C LYS A 188 4.10 13.01 -19.72
N LYS A 189 3.69 14.28 -19.87
CA LYS A 189 4.50 15.43 -19.44
C LYS A 189 4.67 15.47 -17.93
N LEU A 190 3.58 15.29 -17.17
CA LEU A 190 3.65 15.21 -15.71
C LEU A 190 4.53 14.04 -15.28
N ILE A 191 4.34 12.86 -15.88
CA ILE A 191 5.12 11.67 -15.56
C ILE A 191 6.61 11.92 -15.81
N SER A 192 6.99 12.46 -16.97
CA SER A 192 8.41 12.80 -17.24
C SER A 192 8.95 13.76 -16.20
N ASN A 193 8.21 14.83 -15.87
CA ASN A 193 8.67 15.80 -14.90
C ASN A 193 8.89 15.21 -13.50
N ILE A 194 8.10 14.21 -13.10
CA ILE A 194 8.29 13.50 -11.83
C ILE A 194 9.53 12.60 -11.89
N ILE A 195 9.64 11.77 -12.93
CA ILE A 195 10.78 10.85 -13.09
C ILE A 195 12.10 11.64 -13.19
N ASP A 196 12.08 12.80 -13.84
CA ASP A 196 13.26 13.67 -14.01
C ASP A 196 13.55 14.55 -12.78
N GLY A 197 12.72 14.51 -11.74
CA GLY A 197 12.88 15.33 -10.52
C GLY A 197 12.58 16.82 -10.73
N ASN A 198 12.00 17.20 -11.87
CA ASN A 198 11.62 18.59 -12.17
C ASN A 198 10.38 19.03 -11.38
N ASN A 199 9.53 18.09 -10.99
CA ASN A 199 8.40 18.31 -10.09
C ASN A 199 8.62 17.54 -8.79
N LYS A 200 8.44 18.20 -7.65
CA LYS A 200 8.54 17.53 -6.33
C LYS A 200 7.25 16.75 -6.04
N PRO A 201 7.33 15.46 -5.72
CA PRO A 201 6.18 14.69 -5.28
C PRO A 201 5.70 15.15 -3.89
N LYS A 202 4.49 14.74 -3.51
CA LYS A 202 4.06 14.86 -2.12
C LYS A 202 4.70 13.72 -1.33
N LYS A 203 5.09 14.01 -0.08
CA LYS A 203 5.56 13.02 0.87
C LYS A 203 4.47 12.71 1.89
N LEU A 204 4.32 11.45 2.25
CA LEU A 204 3.55 11.01 3.40
C LEU A 204 4.50 10.74 4.56
N ASP A 205 4.19 11.31 5.72
CA ASP A 205 4.83 10.88 6.96
C ASP A 205 4.02 9.69 7.50
N VAL A 206 4.63 8.50 7.50
CA VAL A 206 3.95 7.24 7.86
C VAL A 206 4.70 6.64 9.03
N ASN A 207 4.10 6.75 10.21
CA ASN A 207 4.66 6.20 11.43
C ASN A 207 4.25 4.72 11.60
N ASP A 208 4.94 4.00 12.47
CA ASP A 208 4.61 2.64 12.86
C ASP A 208 3.12 2.53 13.24
N GLY A 209 2.45 1.48 12.77
CA GLY A 209 1.04 1.20 13.01
C GLY A 209 0.05 2.07 12.24
N THR A 210 0.51 2.86 11.25
CA THR A 210 -0.34 3.67 10.35
C THR A 210 -0.77 2.90 9.11
#